data_AF-A0A0Q5IYW6-F1
#
_entry.id   AF-A0A0Q5IYW6-F1
#
_cell.length_a   1.000
_cell.length_b   1.000
_cell.length_c   1.000
_cell.angle_alpha   90.00
_cell.angle_beta   90.00
_cell.angle_gamma   90.00
#
_symmetry.space_group_name_H-M   'P 1'
#
loop_
_entity.id
_entity.type
_entity.pdbx_description
1 polymer ?
#
loop_
_entity_poly.entity_id
_entity_poly.type
_entity_poly.pdbx_seq_one_letter_code
_entity_poly.pdbx_strand_id
1 'polypeptide(L)'
;MTETTHPGGWAPVMFLLVGSPLYVVTVWLYERSGGPITTGWFAIWAALVLIGLLAWVVVLRAGVRRVRRAGIRLWSGALARYVAIAMFATAMLQTATHYTKFTEDDSVVIFLAVLVVLAVGWAAAAPWTLLVWHTHDDDSVTRAVAAVHPPRWDDAGVEPQYDATAILAATAALHRTWRTIEDSAIAFAVILSTAVLNTGTLRLAALSSGATTEEKSPAVLVLAYGAFLAAVATALVAPLVVGWRTRATTLVDLALGEPPTGVPTAEYVETRDRFLNHLGLRAGVLRTPIAALSILAPFATAFLTTLVPTS
;
A
#
# COMPACT_ATOMS: atom_id res chain seq x y z
N MET A 1 8.39 -33.97 -46.71
CA MET A 1 8.02 -32.56 -46.49
C MET A 1 8.38 -32.23 -45.05
N THR A 2 9.57 -31.65 -44.86
CA THR A 2 10.11 -31.22 -43.57
C THR A 2 10.05 -29.71 -43.54
N GLU A 3 9.14 -29.18 -42.74
CA GLU A 3 8.90 -27.75 -42.58
C GLU A 3 9.89 -27.19 -41.54
N THR A 4 10.93 -26.53 -42.03
CA THR A 4 11.90 -25.80 -41.21
C THR A 4 11.33 -24.42 -40.88
N THR A 5 10.81 -24.25 -39.67
CA THR A 5 10.38 -22.95 -39.15
C THR A 5 11.60 -22.14 -38.70
N HIS A 6 11.85 -21.02 -39.40
CA HIS A 6 12.83 -20.01 -39.00
C HIS A 6 12.36 -19.24 -37.76
N PRO A 7 13.17 -19.07 -36.70
CA PRO A 7 12.88 -18.12 -35.63
C PRO A 7 13.26 -16.71 -36.09
N GLY A 8 12.29 -15.97 -36.62
CA GLY A 8 12.43 -14.57 -36.97
C GLY A 8 12.22 -13.64 -35.77
N GLY A 9 13.09 -12.63 -35.61
CA GLY A 9 12.61 -11.27 -35.35
C GLY A 9 12.80 -10.61 -33.98
N TRP A 10 13.79 -10.97 -33.13
CA TRP A 10 14.01 -10.25 -31.84
C TRP A 10 15.39 -9.60 -31.67
N ALA A 11 16.25 -9.60 -32.70
CA ALA A 11 17.58 -9.00 -32.65
C ALA A 11 17.66 -7.50 -32.27
N PRO A 12 16.70 -6.60 -32.57
CA PRO A 12 16.91 -5.17 -32.32
C PRO A 12 16.75 -4.74 -30.85
N VAL A 13 16.13 -5.54 -29.97
CA VAL A 13 15.94 -5.14 -28.55
C VAL A 13 17.16 -5.47 -27.69
N MET A 14 17.95 -6.50 -28.05
CA MET A 14 19.17 -6.87 -27.30
C MET A 14 20.28 -5.80 -27.37
N PHE A 15 20.36 -5.02 -28.46
CA PHE A 15 21.43 -4.05 -28.67
C PHE A 15 21.32 -2.79 -27.80
N LEU A 16 20.14 -2.46 -27.27
CA LEU A 16 19.94 -1.27 -26.44
C LEU A 16 20.33 -1.45 -24.95
N LEU A 17 20.68 -2.67 -24.52
CA LEU A 17 20.98 -2.96 -23.12
C LEU A 17 22.45 -3.23 -22.82
N VAL A 18 23.31 -3.36 -23.83
CA VAL A 18 24.75 -3.62 -23.66
C VAL A 18 25.40 -2.49 -22.86
N GLY A 19 25.82 -2.79 -21.62
CA GLY A 19 26.41 -1.82 -20.67
C GLY A 19 25.48 -1.32 -19.57
N SER A 20 24.20 -1.69 -19.58
CA SER A 20 23.28 -1.39 -18.47
C SER A 20 23.49 -2.35 -17.28
N PRO A 21 23.22 -1.93 -16.04
CA PRO A 21 23.20 -2.84 -14.88
C PRO A 21 22.21 -4.00 -15.08
N LEU A 22 21.13 -3.77 -15.84
CA LEU A 22 20.17 -4.79 -16.26
C LEU A 22 20.83 -5.90 -17.07
N TYR A 23 21.73 -5.55 -17.99
CA TYR A 23 22.46 -6.51 -18.81
C TYR A 23 23.43 -7.34 -17.97
N VAL A 24 24.15 -6.73 -17.03
CA VAL A 24 25.05 -7.47 -16.13
C VAL A 24 24.26 -8.45 -15.25
N VAL A 25 23.12 -8.03 -14.70
CA VAL A 25 22.27 -8.93 -13.89
C VAL A 25 21.65 -10.03 -14.75
N THR A 26 21.15 -9.72 -15.95
CA THR A 26 20.58 -10.75 -16.86
C THR A 26 21.62 -11.71 -17.39
N VAL A 27 22.82 -11.25 -17.75
CA VAL A 27 23.94 -12.08 -18.19
C VAL A 27 24.47 -12.95 -17.03
N TRP A 28 24.56 -12.40 -15.82
CA TRP A 28 24.97 -13.16 -14.64
C TRP A 28 23.94 -14.22 -14.24
N LEU A 29 22.63 -13.92 -14.37
CA LEU A 29 21.56 -14.89 -14.18
C LEU A 29 21.56 -15.96 -15.30
N TYR A 30 21.86 -15.56 -16.54
CA TYR A 30 21.96 -16.40 -17.74
C TYR A 30 23.11 -17.41 -17.66
N GLU A 31 24.31 -16.97 -17.28
CA GLU A 31 25.49 -17.85 -17.15
C GLU A 31 25.31 -18.90 -16.04
N ARG A 32 24.53 -18.57 -14.99
CA ARG A 32 24.31 -19.46 -13.84
C ARG A 32 23.15 -20.43 -13.99
N SER A 33 22.19 -20.17 -14.89
CA SER A 33 21.00 -21.02 -15.03
C SER A 33 21.15 -22.19 -16.02
N GLY A 34 22.26 -22.30 -16.75
CA GLY A 34 22.61 -23.49 -17.55
C GLY A 34 21.63 -23.91 -18.66
N GLY A 35 20.65 -23.09 -19.04
CA GLY A 35 19.54 -23.46 -19.93
C GLY A 35 18.56 -22.30 -20.23
N PRO A 36 17.53 -22.52 -21.08
CA PRO A 36 16.94 -21.54 -22.02
C PRO A 36 15.96 -20.58 -21.35
N ILE A 37 16.41 -19.77 -20.38
CA ILE A 37 15.65 -18.65 -19.83
C ILE A 37 15.84 -17.40 -20.73
N THR A 38 15.74 -17.57 -22.05
CA THR A 38 15.87 -16.49 -23.05
C THR A 38 14.53 -16.10 -23.65
N THR A 39 13.43 -16.29 -22.92
CA THR A 39 12.13 -15.80 -23.35
C THR A 39 12.05 -14.30 -23.08
N GLY A 40 11.45 -13.54 -24.00
CA GLY A 40 11.24 -12.09 -23.81
C GLY A 40 10.56 -11.74 -22.49
N TRP A 41 9.77 -12.67 -21.94
CA TRP A 41 9.13 -12.55 -20.63
C TRP A 41 10.10 -12.44 -19.45
N PHE A 42 11.25 -13.13 -19.47
CA PHE A 42 12.24 -13.00 -18.41
C PHE A 42 12.90 -11.62 -18.41
N ALA A 43 13.20 -11.07 -19.59
CA ALA A 43 13.74 -9.72 -19.73
C ALA A 43 12.71 -8.67 -19.25
N ILE A 44 11.43 -8.86 -19.57
CA ILE A 44 10.33 -8.02 -19.07
C ILE A 44 10.25 -8.09 -17.54
N TRP A 45 10.28 -9.30 -16.96
CA TRP A 45 10.27 -9.49 -15.51
C TRP A 45 11.46 -8.79 -14.84
N ALA A 46 12.68 -8.99 -15.34
CA ALA A 46 13.89 -8.37 -14.79
C ALA A 46 13.83 -6.83 -14.85
N ALA A 47 13.32 -6.27 -15.95
CA ALA A 47 13.10 -4.84 -16.09
C ALA A 47 12.07 -4.32 -15.07
N LEU A 48 10.95 -5.03 -14.88
CA LEU A 48 9.93 -4.69 -13.89
C LEU A 48 10.45 -4.78 -12.45
N VAL A 49 11.25 -5.80 -12.14
CA VAL A 49 11.91 -5.92 -10.83
C VAL A 49 12.80 -4.71 -10.58
N LEU A 50 13.61 -4.29 -11.56
CA LEU A 50 14.46 -3.10 -11.39
C LEU A 50 13.63 -1.83 -11.17
N ILE A 51 12.58 -1.61 -11.97
CA ILE A 51 11.68 -0.46 -11.82
C ILE A 51 11.03 -0.48 -10.43
N GLY A 52 10.55 -1.64 -9.99
CA GLY A 52 9.99 -1.85 -8.66
C GLY A 52 10.98 -1.55 -7.55
N LEU A 53 12.22 -2.05 -7.63
CA LEU A 53 13.28 -1.76 -6.67
C LEU A 53 13.60 -0.26 -6.59
N LEU A 54 13.70 0.43 -7.73
CA LEU A 54 13.91 1.87 -7.77
C LEU A 54 12.76 2.63 -7.10
N ALA A 55 11.52 2.26 -7.40
CA ALA A 55 10.34 2.82 -6.75
C ALA A 55 10.36 2.58 -5.23
N TRP A 56 10.73 1.37 -4.79
CA TRP A 56 10.83 1.02 -3.37
C TRP A 56 11.93 1.79 -2.65
N VAL A 57 13.07 2.04 -3.29
CA VAL A 57 14.14 2.89 -2.72
C VAL A 57 13.65 4.33 -2.52
N VAL A 58 12.90 4.88 -3.49
CA VAL A 58 12.29 6.22 -3.36
C VAL A 58 11.29 6.25 -2.21
N VAL A 59 10.39 5.25 -2.14
CA VAL A 59 9.37 5.11 -1.09
C VAL A 59 10.03 4.94 0.28
N LEU A 60 11.07 4.12 0.40
CA LEU A 60 11.86 3.93 1.62
C LEU A 60 12.49 5.25 2.07
N ARG A 61 13.18 5.96 1.17
CA ARG A 61 13.84 7.24 1.47
C ARG A 61 12.84 8.29 1.92
N ALA A 62 11.68 8.38 1.27
CA ALA A 62 10.60 9.28 1.65
C ALA A 62 10.05 8.94 3.05
N GLY A 63 9.78 7.67 3.31
CA GLY A 63 9.30 7.18 4.60
C GLY A 63 10.29 7.43 5.74
N VAL A 64 11.57 7.09 5.56
CA VAL A 64 12.62 7.33 6.57
C VAL A 64 12.76 8.82 6.88
N ARG A 65 12.71 9.69 5.87
CA ARG A 65 12.73 11.15 6.09
C ARG A 65 11.53 11.62 6.91
N ARG A 66 10.34 11.08 6.66
CA ARG A 66 9.12 11.38 7.43
C ARG A 66 9.23 10.91 8.87
N VAL A 67 9.65 9.66 9.10
CA VAL A 67 9.88 9.10 10.44
C VAL A 67 10.87 9.97 11.23
N ARG A 68 11.99 10.37 10.61
CA ARG A 68 12.98 11.25 11.25
C ARG A 68 12.41 12.63 11.59
N ARG A 69 11.66 13.26 10.69
CA ARG A 69 11.04 14.58 10.93
C ARG A 69 9.96 14.54 12.01
N ALA A 70 9.22 13.44 12.07
CA ALA A 70 8.22 13.21 13.12
C ALA A 70 8.87 12.95 14.49
N GLY A 71 10.20 12.82 14.58
CA GLY A 71 10.90 12.58 15.83
C GLY A 71 10.53 11.22 16.45
N ILE A 72 10.06 10.27 15.62
CA ILE A 72 9.64 8.95 16.10
C ILE A 72 10.90 8.24 16.59
N ARG A 73 11.05 8.19 17.91
CA ARG A 73 12.04 7.33 18.54
C ARG A 73 11.64 5.90 18.17
N LEU A 74 12.52 5.17 17.48
CA LEU A 74 12.24 3.79 17.12
C LEU A 74 12.17 2.97 18.42
N TRP A 75 10.96 2.82 18.96
CA TRP A 75 10.72 1.95 20.11
C TRP A 75 11.08 0.53 19.68
N SER A 76 12.01 -0.10 20.40
CA SER A 76 12.44 -1.47 20.13
C SER A 76 11.24 -2.42 19.99
N GLY A 77 10.17 -2.19 20.76
CA GLY A 77 8.92 -2.94 20.68
C GLY A 77 8.13 -2.75 19.38
N ALA A 78 8.09 -1.54 18.79
CA ALA A 78 7.42 -1.33 17.50
C ALA A 78 8.20 -2.02 16.37
N LEU A 79 9.53 -1.88 16.36
CA LEU A 79 10.36 -2.57 15.39
C LEU A 79 10.28 -4.10 15.53
N ALA A 80 10.28 -4.62 16.77
CA ALA A 80 10.12 -6.04 17.03
C ALA A 80 8.77 -6.57 16.55
N ARG A 81 7.67 -5.86 16.81
CA ARG A 81 6.33 -6.20 16.28
C ARG A 81 6.32 -6.21 14.75
N TYR A 82 6.96 -5.22 14.12
CA TYR A 82 7.08 -5.17 12.65
C TYR A 82 7.82 -6.38 12.10
N VAL A 83 8.99 -6.68 12.66
CA VAL A 83 9.81 -7.83 12.23
C VAL A 83 9.05 -9.13 12.45
N ALA A 84 8.33 -9.30 13.57
CA ALA A 84 7.50 -10.48 13.81
C ALA A 84 6.39 -10.64 12.75
N ILE A 85 5.68 -9.56 12.41
CA ILE A 85 4.64 -9.59 11.35
C ILE A 85 5.27 -9.90 9.99
N ALA A 86 6.39 -9.27 9.65
CA ALA A 86 7.09 -9.49 8.38
C ALA A 86 7.59 -10.94 8.25
N MET A 87 8.15 -11.51 9.32
CA MET A 87 8.55 -12.91 9.37
C MET A 87 7.36 -13.85 9.25
N PHE A 88 6.27 -13.60 9.98
CA PHE A 88 5.05 -14.41 9.92
C PHE A 88 4.43 -14.40 8.52
N ALA A 89 4.28 -13.22 7.92
CA ALA A 89 3.75 -13.07 6.57
C ALA A 89 4.68 -13.75 5.55
N THR A 90 6.00 -13.59 5.67
CA THR A 90 6.98 -14.29 4.82
C THR A 90 6.86 -15.81 4.95
N ALA A 91 6.73 -16.33 6.17
CA ALA A 91 6.56 -17.76 6.41
C ALA A 91 5.26 -18.29 5.79
N MET A 92 4.14 -17.55 5.90
CA MET A 92 2.90 -17.92 5.21
C MET A 92 3.07 -17.93 3.69
N LEU A 93 3.70 -16.90 3.11
CA LEU A 93 3.95 -16.81 1.67
C LEU A 93 4.83 -17.98 1.19
N GLN A 94 5.89 -18.30 1.93
CA GLN A 94 6.78 -19.42 1.61
C GLN A 94 6.06 -20.76 1.73
N THR A 95 5.25 -20.94 2.78
CA THR A 95 4.45 -22.16 2.97
C THR A 95 3.49 -22.36 1.79
N ALA A 96 2.77 -21.31 1.40
CA ALA A 96 1.89 -21.33 0.23
C ALA A 96 2.65 -21.63 -1.08
N THR A 97 3.86 -21.09 -1.24
CA THR A 97 4.71 -21.35 -2.42
C THR A 97 5.29 -22.76 -2.44
N HIS A 98 5.62 -23.31 -1.27
CA HIS A 98 6.18 -24.64 -1.15
C HIS A 98 5.16 -25.72 -1.51
N TYR A 99 3.91 -25.56 -1.04
CA TYR A 99 2.82 -26.48 -1.38
C TYR A 99 2.50 -26.50 -2.89
N THR A 100 2.81 -25.44 -3.61
CA THR A 100 2.51 -25.33 -5.05
C THR A 100 3.65 -25.82 -5.93
N LYS A 101 4.76 -26.31 -5.35
CA LYS A 101 5.90 -26.89 -6.10
C LYS A 101 6.43 -25.97 -7.20
N PHE A 102 6.32 -24.65 -6.99
CA PHE A 102 6.69 -23.63 -7.98
C PHE A 102 8.20 -23.68 -8.36
N THR A 103 9.01 -24.36 -7.55
CA THR A 103 10.47 -24.45 -7.65
C THR A 103 10.96 -25.88 -7.41
N GLU A 104 10.29 -26.88 -8.00
CA GLU A 104 10.76 -28.27 -7.93
C GLU A 104 12.13 -28.48 -8.62
N ASP A 105 12.57 -27.58 -9.50
CA ASP A 105 13.93 -27.57 -10.08
C ASP A 105 14.75 -26.36 -9.55
N ASP A 106 15.55 -26.64 -8.51
CA ASP A 106 16.87 -26.12 -8.07
C ASP A 106 17.47 -24.79 -8.59
N SER A 107 16.70 -23.82 -9.07
CA SER A 107 17.26 -22.47 -9.28
C SER A 107 17.34 -21.71 -7.96
N VAL A 108 18.32 -22.09 -7.13
CA VAL A 108 18.74 -21.38 -5.91
C VAL A 108 18.87 -19.88 -6.16
N VAL A 109 19.27 -19.50 -7.38
CA VAL A 109 19.42 -18.11 -7.81
C VAL A 109 18.08 -17.37 -7.87
N ILE A 110 17.03 -17.95 -8.47
CA ILE A 110 15.69 -17.33 -8.50
C ILE A 110 15.12 -17.23 -7.09
N PHE A 111 15.29 -18.28 -6.28
CA PHE A 111 14.86 -18.26 -4.89
C PHE A 111 15.52 -17.12 -4.09
N LEU A 112 16.85 -16.98 -4.18
CA LEU A 112 17.59 -15.89 -3.54
C LEU A 112 17.18 -14.52 -4.07
N ALA A 113 16.95 -14.37 -5.38
CA ALA A 113 16.48 -13.12 -5.96
C ALA A 113 15.10 -12.73 -5.41
N VAL A 114 14.16 -13.69 -5.32
CA VAL A 114 12.84 -13.47 -4.72
C VAL A 114 12.96 -13.10 -3.24
N LEU A 115 13.84 -13.75 -2.48
CA LEU A 115 14.09 -13.39 -1.07
C LEU A 115 14.63 -11.96 -0.91
N VAL A 116 15.58 -11.55 -1.76
CA VAL A 116 16.12 -10.18 -1.73
C VAL A 116 15.04 -9.18 -2.07
N VAL A 117 14.25 -9.42 -3.13
CA VAL A 117 13.12 -8.57 -3.50
C VAL A 117 12.12 -8.47 -2.33
N LEU A 118 11.77 -9.59 -1.72
CA LEU A 118 10.86 -9.60 -0.56
C LEU A 118 11.42 -8.80 0.62
N ALA A 119 12.70 -8.99 0.95
CA ALA A 119 13.38 -8.26 2.03
C ALA A 119 13.40 -6.74 1.78
N VAL A 120 13.67 -6.30 0.54
CA VAL A 120 13.63 -4.88 0.17
C VAL A 120 12.20 -4.34 0.23
N GLY A 121 11.20 -5.12 -0.20
CA GLY A 121 9.79 -4.76 -0.07
C GLY A 121 9.38 -4.52 1.39
N TRP A 122 9.76 -5.44 2.29
CA TRP A 122 9.57 -5.25 3.74
C TRP A 122 10.35 -4.06 4.28
N ALA A 123 11.59 -3.83 3.85
CA ALA A 123 12.33 -2.65 4.27
C ALA A 123 11.61 -1.36 3.86
N ALA A 124 11.10 -1.29 2.62
CA ALA A 124 10.39 -0.15 2.08
C ALA A 124 9.05 0.14 2.77
N ALA A 125 8.32 -0.91 3.19
CA ALA A 125 7.05 -0.78 3.91
C ALA A 125 7.24 -0.33 5.38
N ALA A 126 8.38 -0.68 6.00
CA ALA A 126 8.63 -0.46 7.42
C ALA A 126 8.38 0.98 7.91
N PRO A 127 8.94 2.05 7.31
CA PRO A 127 8.72 3.40 7.82
C PRO A 127 7.26 3.84 7.75
N TRP A 128 6.49 3.36 6.77
CA TRP A 128 5.07 3.71 6.60
C TRP A 128 4.20 3.00 7.62
N THR A 129 4.47 1.72 7.89
CA THR A 129 3.82 0.99 8.99
C THR A 129 4.11 1.64 10.34
N LEU A 130 5.36 2.05 10.58
CA LEU A 130 5.73 2.74 11.81
C LEU A 130 5.05 4.12 11.95
N LEU A 131 4.91 4.87 10.85
CA LEU A 131 4.15 6.13 10.85
C LEU A 131 2.68 5.90 11.17
N VAL A 132 2.06 4.85 10.61
CA VAL A 132 0.69 4.46 10.88
C VAL A 132 0.50 4.13 12.37
N TRP A 133 1.36 3.27 12.94
CA TRP A 133 1.27 2.93 14.36
C TRP A 133 1.54 4.11 15.27
N HIS A 134 2.54 4.94 14.95
CA HIS A 134 2.79 6.15 15.71
C HIS A 134 1.59 7.10 15.69
N THR A 135 0.91 7.23 14.55
CA THR A 135 -0.30 8.05 14.43
C THR A 135 -1.47 7.45 15.22
N HIS A 136 -1.50 6.13 15.39
CA HIS A 136 -2.49 5.46 16.22
C HIS A 136 -2.26 5.72 17.71
N ASP A 137 -0.99 5.69 18.13
CA ASP A 137 -0.56 5.92 19.50
C ASP A 137 -0.50 7.43 19.85
N ASP A 138 -0.57 8.33 18.86
CA ASP A 138 -0.50 9.78 19.08
C ASP A 138 -1.86 10.37 19.48
N ASP A 139 -2.00 10.64 20.77
CA ASP A 139 -3.16 11.33 21.34
C ASP A 139 -3.23 12.83 21.05
N SER A 140 -2.30 13.40 20.28
CA SER A 140 -2.29 14.84 19.97
C SER A 140 -3.60 15.31 19.32
N VAL A 141 -4.17 14.53 18.40
CA VAL A 141 -5.44 14.87 17.75
C VAL A 141 -6.59 14.78 18.74
N THR A 142 -6.64 13.71 19.53
CA THR A 142 -7.68 13.53 20.56
C THR A 142 -7.67 14.69 21.55
N ARG A 143 -6.48 15.09 22.03
CA ARG A 143 -6.31 16.23 22.94
C ARG A 143 -6.68 17.55 22.29
N ALA A 144 -6.29 17.78 21.03
CA ALA A 144 -6.62 19.01 20.32
C ALA A 144 -8.13 19.15 20.09
N VAL A 145 -8.82 18.06 19.74
CA VAL A 145 -10.29 18.05 19.62
C VAL A 145 -10.96 18.25 20.97
N ALA A 146 -10.47 17.60 22.03
CA ALA A 146 -11.03 17.75 23.38
C ALA A 146 -10.84 19.16 23.97
N ALA A 147 -9.84 19.91 23.50
CA ALA A 147 -9.63 21.31 23.89
C ALA A 147 -10.65 22.27 23.26
N VAL A 148 -11.36 21.85 22.19
CA VAL A 148 -12.43 22.64 21.59
C VAL A 148 -13.66 22.55 22.50
N HIS A 149 -14.17 23.71 22.89
CA HIS A 149 -15.38 23.82 23.70
C HIS A 149 -16.54 24.29 22.83
N PRO A 150 -17.78 23.90 23.18
CA PRO A 150 -18.97 24.44 22.53
C PRO A 150 -18.96 25.98 22.57
N PRO A 151 -19.47 26.64 21.51
CA PRO A 151 -19.57 28.09 21.49
C PRO A 151 -20.33 28.59 22.71
N ARG A 152 -19.79 29.64 23.34
CA ARG A 152 -20.46 30.33 24.45
C ARG A 152 -21.30 31.45 23.89
N TRP A 153 -22.55 31.52 24.31
CA TRP A 153 -23.41 32.64 24.01
C TRP A 153 -23.06 33.79 24.94
N ASP A 154 -23.00 35.00 24.42
CA ASP A 154 -22.88 36.20 25.25
C ASP A 154 -24.12 36.34 26.18
N ASP A 155 -24.02 37.19 27.21
CA ASP A 155 -25.11 37.40 28.18
C ASP A 155 -26.42 37.89 27.51
N ALA A 156 -26.31 38.40 26.28
CA ALA A 156 -27.42 38.86 25.44
C ALA A 156 -28.01 37.74 24.55
N GLY A 157 -27.33 36.61 24.38
CA GLY A 157 -27.73 35.50 23.51
C GLY A 157 -27.69 35.82 22.01
N VAL A 158 -26.91 36.83 21.59
CA VAL A 158 -26.94 37.38 20.23
C VAL A 158 -25.82 36.80 19.36
N GLU A 159 -24.60 36.63 19.88
CA GLU A 159 -23.48 36.16 19.08
C GLU A 159 -22.68 35.03 19.77
N PRO A 160 -22.51 33.87 19.11
CA PRO A 160 -21.70 32.78 19.64
C PRO A 160 -20.20 33.14 19.60
N GLN A 161 -19.54 33.06 20.75
CA GLN A 161 -18.10 33.19 20.88
C GLN A 161 -17.41 31.85 20.65
N TYR A 162 -16.63 31.77 19.58
CA TYR A 162 -15.85 30.58 19.23
C TYR A 162 -14.39 30.72 19.66
N ASP A 163 -13.81 29.65 20.21
CA ASP A 163 -12.36 29.56 20.33
C ASP A 163 -11.74 29.19 18.96
N ALA A 164 -11.56 30.21 18.12
CA ALA A 164 -10.97 30.04 16.81
C ALA A 164 -9.57 29.41 16.88
N THR A 165 -8.80 29.65 17.94
CA THR A 165 -7.46 29.11 18.09
C THR A 165 -7.47 27.60 18.35
N ALA A 166 -8.36 27.13 19.23
CA ALA A 166 -8.55 25.71 19.49
C ALA A 166 -9.07 24.98 18.23
N ILE A 167 -10.05 25.57 17.53
CA ILE A 167 -10.62 24.99 16.30
C ILE A 167 -9.54 24.87 15.21
N LEU A 168 -8.73 25.92 15.01
CA LEU A 168 -7.63 25.90 14.04
C LEU A 168 -6.56 24.87 14.42
N ALA A 169 -6.21 24.75 15.70
CA ALA A 169 -5.25 23.77 16.18
C ALA A 169 -5.75 22.32 15.95
N ALA A 170 -7.02 22.04 16.26
CA ALA A 170 -7.65 20.75 16.04
C ALA A 170 -7.75 20.40 14.55
N THR A 171 -8.16 21.37 13.72
CA THR A 171 -8.24 21.21 12.26
C THR A 171 -6.87 20.93 11.65
N ALA A 172 -5.82 21.64 12.11
CA ALA A 172 -4.45 21.41 11.67
C ALA A 172 -3.93 20.03 12.10
N ALA A 173 -4.28 19.57 13.30
CA ALA A 173 -3.94 18.23 13.77
C ALA A 173 -4.59 17.14 12.90
N LEU A 174 -5.90 17.26 12.63
CA LEU A 174 -6.63 16.37 11.72
C LEU A 174 -6.04 16.34 10.30
N HIS A 175 -5.65 17.50 9.76
CA HIS A 175 -5.02 17.56 8.44
C HIS A 175 -3.65 16.87 8.40
N ARG A 176 -2.84 16.99 9.46
CA ARG A 176 -1.55 16.28 9.56
C ARG A 176 -1.73 14.77 9.60
N THR A 177 -2.70 14.31 10.39
CA THR A 177 -3.07 12.88 10.45
C THR A 177 -3.57 12.39 9.10
N TRP A 178 -4.47 13.12 8.44
CA TRP A 178 -4.97 12.75 7.12
C TRP A 178 -3.86 12.64 6.07
N ARG A 179 -2.95 13.62 6.00
CA ARG A 179 -1.79 13.55 5.10
C ARG A 179 -0.95 12.31 5.37
N THR A 180 -0.72 11.97 6.63
CA THR A 180 0.05 10.76 6.98
C THR A 180 -0.66 9.48 6.52
N ILE A 181 -1.98 9.41 6.65
CA ILE A 181 -2.80 8.32 6.12
C ILE A 181 -2.66 8.24 4.60
N GLU A 182 -2.83 9.35 3.90
CA GLU A 182 -2.76 9.43 2.43
C GLU A 182 -1.39 9.03 1.89
N ASP A 183 -0.32 9.60 2.44
CA ASP A 183 1.04 9.29 2.02
C ASP A 183 1.39 7.81 2.28
N SER A 184 0.94 7.26 3.41
CA SER A 184 1.15 5.84 3.73
C SER A 184 0.35 4.93 2.79
N ALA A 185 -0.89 5.28 2.49
CA ALA A 185 -1.73 4.55 1.54
C ALA A 185 -1.13 4.54 0.12
N ILE A 186 -0.62 5.69 -0.34
CA ILE A 186 0.09 5.80 -1.64
C ILE A 186 1.34 4.93 -1.64
N ALA A 187 2.15 4.99 -0.57
CA ALA A 187 3.35 4.16 -0.46
C ALA A 187 3.03 2.66 -0.50
N PHE A 188 2.02 2.21 0.26
CA PHE A 188 1.56 0.83 0.20
C PHE A 188 1.02 0.47 -1.18
N ALA A 189 0.24 1.32 -1.83
CA ALA A 189 -0.25 1.07 -3.18
C ALA A 189 0.90 0.85 -4.17
N VAL A 190 1.94 1.70 -4.15
CA VAL A 190 3.13 1.54 -4.99
C VAL A 190 3.84 0.21 -4.72
N ILE A 191 4.06 -0.13 -3.44
CA ILE A 191 4.73 -1.39 -3.05
C ILE A 191 3.92 -2.61 -3.50
N LEU A 192 2.61 -2.61 -3.22
CA LEU A 192 1.70 -3.71 -3.53
C LEU A 192 1.55 -3.92 -5.05
N SER A 193 1.30 -2.86 -5.81
CA SER A 193 1.13 -2.95 -7.26
C SER A 193 2.39 -3.50 -7.93
N THR A 194 3.56 -3.01 -7.55
CA THR A 194 4.83 -3.50 -8.11
C THR A 194 5.15 -4.92 -7.66
N ALA A 195 4.84 -5.31 -6.42
CA ALA A 195 4.99 -6.69 -5.95
C ALA A 195 4.11 -7.67 -6.73
N VAL A 196 2.83 -7.32 -6.96
CA VAL A 196 1.89 -8.15 -7.74
C VAL A 196 2.33 -8.24 -9.20
N LEU A 197 2.73 -7.13 -9.82
CA LEU A 197 3.25 -7.13 -11.20
C LEU A 197 4.51 -7.99 -11.33
N ASN A 198 5.46 -7.89 -10.39
CA ASN A 198 6.66 -8.71 -10.38
C ASN A 198 6.33 -10.20 -10.21
N THR A 199 5.34 -10.53 -9.39
CA THR A 199 4.91 -11.92 -9.16
C THR A 199 4.22 -12.50 -10.41
N GLY A 200 3.32 -11.73 -11.03
CA GLY A 200 2.62 -12.15 -12.25
C GLY A 200 3.56 -12.30 -13.45
N THR A 201 4.52 -11.39 -13.61
CA THR A 201 5.51 -11.50 -14.69
C THR A 201 6.55 -12.59 -14.46
N LEU A 202 6.94 -12.86 -13.20
CA LEU A 202 7.76 -14.04 -12.88
C LEU A 202 7.05 -15.33 -13.28
N ARG A 203 5.76 -15.42 -12.98
CA ARG A 203 4.93 -16.57 -13.38
C ARG A 203 4.89 -16.73 -14.90
N LEU A 204 4.65 -15.66 -15.66
CA LEU A 204 4.63 -15.72 -17.12
C LEU A 204 6.00 -16.13 -17.68
N ALA A 205 7.09 -15.61 -17.11
CA ALA A 205 8.44 -16.02 -17.47
C ALA A 205 8.64 -17.52 -17.24
N ALA A 206 8.26 -18.04 -16.07
CA ALA A 206 8.39 -19.44 -15.71
C ALA A 206 7.54 -20.38 -16.60
N LEU A 207 6.31 -19.98 -16.94
CA LEU A 207 5.47 -20.73 -17.88
C LEU A 207 6.08 -20.74 -19.29
N SER A 208 6.57 -19.59 -19.75
CA SER A 208 7.13 -19.46 -21.10
C SER A 208 8.44 -20.24 -21.29
N SER A 209 9.24 -20.40 -20.24
CA SER A 209 10.49 -21.16 -20.27
C SER A 209 10.28 -22.66 -20.03
N GLY A 210 9.04 -23.10 -19.78
CA GLY A 210 8.73 -24.49 -19.41
C GLY A 210 9.21 -24.88 -18.01
N ALA A 211 9.62 -23.92 -17.17
CA ALA A 211 10.09 -24.17 -15.80
C ALA A 211 8.95 -24.56 -14.84
N THR A 212 7.71 -24.20 -15.19
CA THR A 212 6.50 -24.62 -14.47
C THR A 212 5.36 -24.86 -15.46
N THR A 213 4.31 -25.54 -15.01
CA THR A 213 3.03 -25.70 -15.72
C THR A 213 1.94 -24.84 -15.08
N GLU A 214 0.83 -24.62 -15.81
CA GLU A 214 -0.35 -23.91 -15.31
C GLU A 214 -0.95 -24.60 -14.07
N GLU A 215 -0.91 -25.93 -14.02
CA GLU A 215 -1.42 -26.73 -12.91
C GLU A 215 -0.59 -26.55 -11.63
N LYS A 216 0.74 -26.49 -11.75
CA LYS A 216 1.65 -26.22 -10.61
C LYS A 216 1.62 -24.76 -10.18
N SER A 217 1.38 -23.85 -11.12
CA SER A 217 1.42 -22.40 -10.91
C SER A 217 0.13 -21.74 -11.39
N PRO A 218 -1.03 -22.01 -10.77
CA PRO A 218 -2.28 -21.45 -11.24
C PRO A 218 -2.33 -19.94 -10.97
N ALA A 219 -2.93 -19.18 -11.89
CA ALA A 219 -3.02 -17.73 -11.80
C ALA A 219 -3.69 -17.23 -10.51
N VAL A 220 -4.57 -18.05 -9.92
CA VAL A 220 -5.22 -17.80 -8.63
C VAL A 220 -4.23 -17.52 -7.50
N LEU A 221 -3.04 -18.12 -7.50
CA LEU A 221 -2.04 -17.88 -6.44
C LEU A 221 -1.48 -16.46 -6.49
N VAL A 222 -1.28 -15.91 -7.69
CA VAL A 222 -0.82 -14.52 -7.85
C VAL A 222 -1.89 -13.56 -7.34
N LEU A 223 -3.17 -13.85 -7.63
CA LEU A 223 -4.31 -13.09 -7.12
C LEU A 223 -4.42 -13.20 -5.59
N ALA A 224 -4.22 -14.41 -5.04
CA ALA A 224 -4.22 -14.68 -3.61
C ALA A 224 -3.17 -13.86 -2.88
N TYR A 225 -1.94 -13.80 -3.43
CA TYR A 225 -0.87 -12.97 -2.87
C TYR A 225 -1.20 -11.49 -2.89
N GLY A 226 -1.73 -10.99 -4.01
CA GLY A 226 -2.18 -9.60 -4.10
C GLY A 226 -3.30 -9.29 -3.09
N ALA A 227 -4.29 -10.16 -2.99
CA ALA A 227 -5.42 -10.01 -2.06
C ALA A 227 -4.96 -10.06 -0.59
N PHE A 228 -4.09 -10.98 -0.22
CA PHE A 228 -3.53 -11.08 1.13
C PHE A 228 -2.78 -9.80 1.52
N LEU A 229 -1.86 -9.34 0.67
CA LEU A 229 -1.09 -8.13 0.97
C LEU A 229 -1.96 -6.87 1.01
N ALA A 230 -2.98 -6.79 0.16
CA ALA A 230 -3.98 -5.72 0.21
C ALA A 230 -4.82 -5.74 1.50
N ALA A 231 -5.20 -6.93 1.97
CA ALA A 231 -5.91 -7.09 3.23
C ALA A 231 -5.04 -6.63 4.42
N VAL A 232 -3.76 -6.98 4.43
CA VAL A 232 -2.80 -6.51 5.45
C VAL A 232 -2.68 -4.98 5.43
N ALA A 233 -2.50 -4.37 4.25
CA ALA A 233 -2.42 -2.92 4.14
C ALA A 233 -3.72 -2.23 4.58
N THR A 234 -4.87 -2.81 4.22
CA THR A 234 -6.19 -2.33 4.64
C THR A 234 -6.35 -2.42 6.16
N ALA A 235 -5.96 -3.53 6.77
CA ALA A 235 -6.02 -3.72 8.22
C ALA A 235 -5.14 -2.70 8.98
N LEU A 236 -4.03 -2.25 8.38
CA LEU A 236 -3.18 -1.21 8.94
C LEU A 236 -3.80 0.19 8.81
N VAL A 237 -4.36 0.54 7.65
CA VAL A 237 -4.79 1.91 7.33
C VAL A 237 -6.24 2.19 7.74
N ALA A 238 -7.14 1.23 7.59
CA ALA A 238 -8.57 1.43 7.83
C ALA A 238 -8.90 1.90 9.25
N PRO A 239 -8.30 1.36 10.34
CA PRO A 239 -8.55 1.85 11.69
C PRO A 239 -8.20 3.34 11.87
N LEU A 240 -7.14 3.82 11.20
CA LEU A 240 -6.78 5.25 11.23
C LEU A 240 -7.81 6.11 10.51
N VAL A 241 -8.30 5.66 9.36
CA VAL A 241 -9.32 6.39 8.60
C VAL A 241 -10.61 6.50 9.42
N VAL A 242 -11.05 5.41 10.04
CA VAL A 242 -12.23 5.38 10.90
C VAL A 242 -12.03 6.30 12.11
N GLY A 243 -10.91 6.15 12.82
CA GLY A 243 -10.60 6.98 13.98
C GLY A 243 -10.45 8.47 13.64
N TRP A 244 -9.90 8.80 12.48
CA TRP A 244 -9.83 10.18 11.99
C TRP A 244 -11.23 10.72 11.69
N ARG A 245 -12.07 9.94 11.00
CA ARG A 245 -13.46 10.34 10.66
C ARG A 245 -14.26 10.65 11.90
N THR A 246 -14.21 9.77 12.91
CA THR A 246 -14.91 9.98 14.19
C THR A 246 -14.46 11.27 14.87
N ARG A 247 -13.14 11.52 14.97
CA ARG A 247 -12.61 12.73 15.59
C ARG A 247 -12.97 14.00 14.81
N ALA A 248 -12.98 13.93 13.48
CA ALA A 248 -13.35 15.04 12.63
C ALA A 248 -14.85 15.37 12.73
N THR A 249 -15.73 14.36 12.82
CA THR A 249 -17.16 14.60 13.10
C THR A 249 -17.37 15.20 14.48
N THR A 250 -16.69 14.69 15.51
CA THR A 250 -16.74 15.26 16.86
C THR A 250 -16.27 16.70 16.89
N LEU A 251 -15.22 17.06 16.16
CA LEU A 251 -14.77 18.45 16.05
C LEU A 251 -15.86 19.36 15.47
N VAL A 252 -16.54 18.92 14.41
CA VAL A 252 -17.61 19.71 13.78
C VAL A 252 -18.77 19.91 14.75
N ASP A 253 -19.18 18.84 15.44
CA ASP A 253 -20.28 18.90 16.39
C ASP A 253 -19.93 19.80 17.61
N LEU A 254 -18.68 19.75 18.10
CA LEU A 254 -18.20 20.64 19.17
C LEU A 254 -18.08 22.09 18.72
N ALA A 255 -17.53 22.33 17.53
CA ALA A 255 -17.27 23.68 17.03
C ALA A 255 -18.56 24.44 16.70
N LEU A 256 -19.60 23.75 16.25
CA LEU A 256 -20.90 24.35 15.96
C LEU A 256 -21.81 24.41 17.18
N GLY A 257 -21.65 23.49 18.14
CA GLY A 257 -22.53 23.37 19.30
C GLY A 257 -23.94 22.90 18.94
N GLU A 258 -24.80 22.79 19.96
CA GLU A 258 -26.23 22.56 19.74
C GLU A 258 -26.94 23.88 19.39
N PRO A 259 -27.85 23.89 18.40
CA PRO A 259 -28.66 25.06 18.13
C PRO A 259 -29.52 25.40 19.36
N PRO A 260 -29.68 26.69 19.71
CA PRO A 260 -30.34 27.10 20.96
C PRO A 260 -31.81 26.68 21.05
N THR A 261 -32.46 26.44 19.91
CA THR A 261 -33.84 25.97 19.82
C THR A 261 -33.98 24.44 19.88
N GLY A 262 -32.86 23.69 19.89
CA GLY A 262 -32.83 22.23 19.75
C GLY A 262 -33.23 21.72 18.36
N VAL A 263 -33.64 22.61 17.45
CA VAL A 263 -34.03 22.27 16.07
C VAL A 263 -32.98 22.81 15.10
N PRO A 264 -32.37 21.98 14.24
CA PRO A 264 -31.41 22.42 13.24
C PRO A 264 -32.04 23.45 12.28
N THR A 265 -31.52 24.67 12.28
CA THR A 265 -31.90 25.70 11.30
C THR A 265 -31.24 25.41 9.94
N ALA A 266 -31.78 25.99 8.86
CA ALA A 266 -31.18 25.85 7.53
C ALA A 266 -29.72 26.35 7.50
N GLU A 267 -29.44 27.45 8.18
CA GLU A 267 -28.10 28.03 8.30
C GLU A 267 -27.14 27.12 9.07
N TYR A 268 -27.60 26.47 10.15
CA TYR A 268 -26.82 25.49 10.88
C TYR A 268 -26.42 24.30 9.99
N VAL A 269 -27.39 23.76 9.24
CA VAL A 269 -27.14 22.64 8.32
C VAL A 269 -26.16 23.03 7.22
N GLU A 270 -26.32 24.21 6.61
CA GLU A 270 -25.42 24.70 5.57
C GLU A 270 -23.99 24.92 6.10
N THR A 271 -23.86 25.46 7.31
CA THR A 271 -22.56 25.72 7.93
C THR A 271 -21.86 24.41 8.31
N ARG A 272 -22.61 23.46 8.88
CA ARG A 272 -22.14 22.10 9.13
C ARG A 272 -21.65 21.44 7.85
N ASP A 273 -22.40 21.59 6.79
CA ASP A 273 -22.08 21.03 5.49
C ASP A 273 -20.80 21.63 4.89
N ARG A 274 -20.64 22.96 4.97
CA ARG A 274 -19.40 23.65 4.57
C ARG A 274 -18.21 23.16 5.39
N PHE A 275 -18.38 22.95 6.70
CA PHE A 275 -17.28 22.48 7.55
C PHE A 275 -16.90 21.02 7.27
N LEU A 276 -17.90 20.14 7.11
CA LEU A 276 -17.69 18.76 6.69
C LEU A 276 -17.01 18.68 5.31
N ASN A 277 -17.38 19.57 4.38
CA ASN A 277 -16.72 19.68 3.07
C ASN A 277 -15.27 20.14 3.22
N HIS A 278 -15.00 21.15 4.04
CA HIS A 278 -13.65 21.67 4.29
C HIS A 278 -12.72 20.61 4.89
N LEU A 279 -13.23 19.80 5.82
CA LEU A 279 -12.49 18.66 6.37
C LEU A 279 -12.40 17.46 5.43
N GLY A 280 -13.03 17.51 4.24
CA GLY A 280 -13.03 16.42 3.27
C GLY A 280 -13.90 15.22 3.66
N LEU A 281 -14.77 15.35 4.67
CA LEU A 281 -15.65 14.27 5.15
C LEU A 281 -16.79 13.94 4.19
N ARG A 282 -17.23 14.94 3.41
CA ARG A 282 -18.29 14.83 2.40
C ARG A 282 -17.79 14.53 1.00
N ALA A 283 -16.54 14.88 0.71
CA ALA A 283 -16.00 14.68 -0.61
C ALA A 283 -15.75 13.19 -0.87
N GLY A 284 -15.87 12.79 -2.13
CA GLY A 284 -15.28 11.55 -2.64
C GLY A 284 -13.75 11.48 -2.49
N VAL A 285 -13.12 12.26 -1.62
CA VAL A 285 -11.71 12.24 -1.23
C VAL A 285 -11.40 11.06 -0.30
N LEU A 286 -12.39 10.54 0.42
CA LEU A 286 -12.29 9.17 0.96
C LEU A 286 -12.16 8.12 -0.16
N ARG A 287 -12.55 8.44 -1.41
CA ARG A 287 -12.24 7.58 -2.55
C ARG A 287 -10.76 7.59 -2.90
N THR A 288 -9.87 8.48 -2.47
CA THR A 288 -8.47 8.35 -2.91
C THR A 288 -7.78 7.15 -2.27
N PRO A 289 -7.85 6.95 -0.93
CA PRO A 289 -7.36 5.74 -0.29
C PRO A 289 -8.25 4.53 -0.56
N ILE A 290 -9.59 4.71 -0.51
CA ILE A 290 -10.52 3.60 -0.75
C ILE A 290 -10.50 3.20 -2.22
N ALA A 291 -10.35 4.10 -3.18
CA ALA A 291 -10.19 3.76 -4.60
C ALA A 291 -8.79 3.27 -4.93
N ALA A 292 -7.73 3.70 -4.23
CA ALA A 292 -6.44 3.01 -4.29
C ALA A 292 -6.58 1.54 -3.83
N LEU A 293 -7.35 1.30 -2.77
CA LEU A 293 -7.76 -0.05 -2.34
C LEU A 293 -8.84 -0.68 -3.25
N SER A 294 -9.62 0.11 -3.98
CA SER A 294 -10.64 -0.39 -4.93
C SER A 294 -10.03 -0.74 -6.27
N ILE A 295 -8.86 -0.18 -6.63
CA ILE A 295 -8.01 -0.71 -7.70
C ILE A 295 -7.53 -2.13 -7.33
N LEU A 296 -7.45 -2.44 -6.03
CA LEU A 296 -7.24 -3.80 -5.53
C LEU A 296 -8.54 -4.61 -5.42
N ALA A 297 -9.72 -4.01 -5.55
CA ALA A 297 -11.01 -4.73 -5.53
C ALA A 297 -11.16 -5.72 -6.69
N PRO A 298 -10.75 -5.45 -7.95
CA PRO A 298 -10.67 -6.47 -8.98
C PRO A 298 -9.83 -7.69 -8.58
N PHE A 299 -8.74 -7.49 -7.82
CA PHE A 299 -7.93 -8.60 -7.32
C PHE A 299 -8.64 -9.38 -6.22
N ALA A 300 -9.32 -8.70 -5.29
CA ALA A 300 -10.12 -9.33 -4.24
C ALA A 300 -11.35 -10.07 -4.81
N THR A 301 -12.05 -9.46 -5.76
CA THR A 301 -13.20 -10.06 -6.46
C THR A 301 -12.75 -11.22 -7.34
N ALA A 302 -11.65 -11.09 -8.10
CA ALA A 302 -11.10 -12.18 -8.90
C ALA A 302 -10.69 -13.36 -7.99
N PHE A 303 -10.07 -13.08 -6.84
CA PHE A 303 -9.73 -14.08 -5.83
C PHE A 303 -10.97 -14.76 -5.23
N LEU A 304 -12.01 -14.01 -4.88
CA LEU A 304 -13.29 -14.57 -4.39
C LEU A 304 -13.99 -15.42 -5.45
N THR A 305 -14.00 -14.97 -6.71
CA THR A 305 -14.60 -15.74 -7.81
C THR A 305 -13.86 -17.04 -8.11
N THR A 306 -12.54 -17.10 -7.87
CA THR A 306 -11.79 -18.35 -7.97
C THR A 306 -11.98 -19.31 -6.79
N LEU A 307 -12.49 -18.82 -5.65
CA LEU A 307 -12.77 -19.63 -4.46
C LEU A 307 -14.21 -20.15 -4.42
N VAL A 308 -15.13 -19.59 -5.21
CA VAL A 308 -16.48 -20.13 -5.38
C VAL A 308 -16.42 -21.23 -6.44
N PRO A 309 -16.66 -22.51 -6.09
CA PRO A 309 -16.72 -23.57 -7.08
C PRO A 309 -17.91 -23.29 -8.00
N THR A 310 -17.65 -23.08 -9.30
CA THR A 310 -18.71 -23.19 -10.30
C THR A 310 -18.93 -24.67 -10.55
N SER A 311 -19.81 -25.27 -9.75
CA SER A 311 -20.42 -26.58 -10.01
C SER A 311 -21.25 -26.54 -11.29
#